data_AF-A0A382CF90-F1
#
_entry.id   AF-A0A382CF90-F1
#
_cell.length_a   1.000
_cell.length_b   1.000
_cell.length_c   1.000
_cell.angle_alpha   90.00
_cell.angle_beta   90.00
_cell.angle_gamma   90.00
#
_symmetry.space_group_name_H-M   'P 1'
#
loop_
_entity.id
_entity.type
_entity.pdbx_description
1 polymer ?
#
loop_
_entity_poly.entity_id
_entity_poly.type
_entity_poly.pdbx_seq_one_letter_code
_entity_poly.pdbx_strand_id
1 'polypeptide(L)'
;IKYGDIYEELDETNVDRLVLDVPEPWNVVPHATRMLLPGGIFLSFLPTVLQVHRLVNELAQTSFQLIETVETLLRPWHVTQKSMRPTHRMVAHTGFITTARLCSPRPR
;
A
#
# COMPACT_ATOMS: atom_id res chain seq x y z
N ILE A 1 4.08 1.94 -21.79
CA ILE A 1 3.27 0.95 -21.05
C ILE A 1 3.78 -0.43 -21.45
N LYS A 2 4.23 -1.24 -20.49
CA LYS A 2 4.66 -2.63 -20.69
C LYS A 2 3.50 -3.54 -20.25
N TYR A 3 3.32 -4.66 -20.94
CA TYR A 3 2.37 -5.71 -20.55
C TYR A 3 3.14 -6.89 -19.97
N GLY A 4 2.64 -7.45 -18.88
CA GLY A 4 3.25 -8.58 -18.19
C GLY A 4 2.46 -8.94 -16.94
N ASP A 5 2.79 -10.08 -16.34
CA ASP A 5 2.26 -10.50 -15.04
C ASP A 5 3.17 -10.00 -13.92
N ILE A 6 2.62 -9.28 -12.94
CA ILE A 6 3.37 -8.74 -11.81
C ILE A 6 3.80 -9.83 -10.81
N TYR A 7 3.20 -11.02 -10.88
CA TYR A 7 3.55 -12.16 -10.05
C TYR A 7 4.68 -13.00 -10.64
N GLU A 8 5.07 -12.75 -11.88
CA GLU A 8 6.21 -13.38 -12.53
C GLU A 8 7.52 -12.60 -12.27
N GLU A 9 8.63 -13.09 -12.83
CA GLU A 9 9.90 -12.40 -12.72
C GLU A 9 9.91 -11.10 -13.54
N LEU A 10 10.41 -10.04 -12.93
CA LEU A 10 10.37 -8.68 -13.45
C LEU A 10 11.80 -8.19 -13.70
N ASP A 11 12.05 -7.68 -14.90
CA ASP A 11 13.37 -7.16 -15.33
C ASP A 11 13.62 -5.72 -14.85
N GLU A 12 12.59 -5.05 -14.35
CA GLU A 12 12.67 -3.68 -13.91
C GLU A 12 13.60 -3.54 -12.70
N THR A 13 14.50 -2.57 -12.77
CA THR A 13 15.43 -2.24 -11.68
C THR A 13 15.47 -0.74 -11.49
N ASN A 14 15.99 -0.29 -10.35
CA ASN A 14 16.13 1.13 -10.01
C ASN A 14 14.79 1.88 -10.00
N VAL A 15 13.72 1.22 -9.55
CA VAL A 15 12.39 1.82 -9.43
C VAL A 15 12.32 2.67 -8.17
N ASP A 16 11.79 3.88 -8.28
CA ASP A 16 11.59 4.76 -7.14
C ASP A 16 10.39 4.35 -6.27
N ARG A 17 9.29 3.95 -6.92
CA ARG A 17 7.97 3.73 -6.30
C ARG A 17 7.27 2.55 -6.94
N LEU A 18 6.72 1.66 -6.12
CA LEU A 18 5.84 0.57 -6.55
C LEU A 18 4.46 0.79 -5.94
N VAL A 19 3.43 0.90 -6.79
CA VAL A 19 2.03 1.10 -6.38
C VAL A 19 1.23 -0.09 -6.89
N LEU A 20 0.63 -0.84 -5.97
CA LEU A 20 -0.10 -2.06 -6.27
C LEU A 20 -1.58 -1.93 -5.91
N ASP A 21 -2.42 -2.34 -6.85
CA ASP A 21 -3.85 -2.57 -6.67
C ASP A 21 -4.18 -3.95 -7.24
N VAL A 22 -3.75 -4.99 -6.51
CA VAL A 22 -3.89 -6.40 -6.91
C VAL A 22 -4.35 -7.24 -5.72
N PRO A 23 -5.00 -8.39 -5.95
CA PRO A 23 -5.55 -9.19 -4.85
C PRO A 23 -4.51 -9.76 -3.88
N GLU A 24 -3.29 -10.05 -4.37
CA GLU A 24 -2.26 -10.80 -3.63
C GLU A 24 -0.89 -10.10 -3.65
N PRO A 25 -0.78 -8.85 -3.14
CA PRO A 25 0.45 -8.06 -3.25
C PRO A 25 1.64 -8.66 -2.50
N TRP A 26 1.40 -9.56 -1.52
CA TRP A 26 2.44 -10.30 -0.81
C TRP A 26 3.29 -11.16 -1.75
N ASN A 27 2.72 -11.69 -2.85
CA ASN A 27 3.48 -12.46 -3.83
C ASN A 27 4.48 -11.57 -4.60
N VAL A 28 4.27 -10.26 -4.65
CA VAL A 28 5.14 -9.29 -5.34
C VAL A 28 6.29 -8.81 -4.44
N VAL A 29 6.18 -8.94 -3.12
CA VAL A 29 7.16 -8.43 -2.15
C VAL A 29 8.60 -8.93 -2.43
N PRO A 30 8.84 -10.22 -2.73
CA PRO A 30 10.19 -10.69 -3.07
C PRO A 30 10.78 -9.97 -4.29
N HIS A 31 9.96 -9.72 -5.32
CA HIS A 31 10.37 -9.01 -6.52
C HIS A 31 10.65 -7.53 -6.19
N ALA A 32 9.76 -6.89 -5.42
CA ALA A 32 9.88 -5.49 -5.03
C ALA A 32 11.20 -5.17 -4.31
N THR A 33 11.71 -6.09 -3.48
CA THR A 33 13.01 -5.91 -2.80
C THR A 33 14.21 -5.84 -3.75
N ARG A 34 14.11 -6.42 -4.96
CA ARG A 34 15.15 -6.39 -5.99
C ARG A 34 15.00 -5.20 -6.94
N MET A 35 13.76 -4.81 -7.22
CA MET A 35 13.44 -3.78 -8.20
C MET A 35 13.60 -2.35 -7.65
N LEU A 36 13.25 -2.13 -6.38
CA LEU A 36 13.26 -0.80 -5.76
C LEU A 36 14.68 -0.36 -5.38
N LEU A 37 14.94 0.94 -5.51
CA LEU A 37 16.13 1.57 -4.93
C LEU A 37 16.06 1.56 -3.39
N PRO A 38 17.21 1.58 -2.69
CA PRO A 38 17.23 1.94 -1.26
C PRO A 38 16.53 3.29 -1.03
N GLY A 39 15.61 3.32 -0.08
CA GLY A 39 14.71 4.45 0.19
C GLY A 39 13.42 4.46 -0.66
N GLY A 40 13.31 3.56 -1.65
CA GLY A 40 12.14 3.39 -2.51
C GLY A 40 10.89 3.03 -1.70
N ILE A 41 9.73 3.42 -2.23
CA ILE A 41 8.44 3.27 -1.51
C ILE A 41 7.61 2.18 -2.17
N PHE A 42 7.14 1.27 -1.34
CA PHE A 42 6.10 0.31 -1.67
C PHE A 42 4.75 0.85 -1.16
N LEU A 43 3.70 0.75 -1.98
CA LEU A 43 2.32 1.06 -1.60
C LEU A 43 1.40 -0.03 -2.15
N SER A 44 0.46 -0.50 -1.32
CA SER A 44 -0.63 -1.37 -1.75
C SER A 44 -1.97 -0.87 -1.25
N PHE A 45 -2.98 -0.92 -2.11
CA PHE A 45 -4.38 -0.79 -1.73
C PHE A 45 -5.00 -2.17 -1.51
N LEU A 46 -5.71 -2.38 -0.40
CA LEU A 46 -6.31 -3.67 -0.05
C LEU A 46 -7.70 -3.51 0.58
N PRO A 47 -8.71 -4.30 0.17
CA PRO A 47 -10.07 -4.13 0.68
C PRO A 47 -10.31 -4.76 2.06
N THR A 48 -9.50 -5.73 2.50
CA THR A 48 -9.74 -6.46 3.76
C THR A 48 -8.55 -6.40 4.72
N VAL A 49 -8.86 -6.40 6.02
CA VAL A 49 -7.84 -6.41 7.08
C VAL A 49 -7.00 -7.70 7.09
N LEU A 50 -7.56 -8.83 6.65
CA LEU A 50 -6.81 -10.09 6.55
C LEU A 50 -5.76 -10.04 5.44
N GLN A 51 -6.07 -9.41 4.30
CA GLN A 51 -5.08 -9.17 3.26
C GLN A 51 -3.97 -8.23 3.75
N VAL A 52 -4.34 -7.15 4.46
CA VAL A 52 -3.36 -6.24 5.09
C VAL A 52 -2.45 -7.01 6.04
N HIS A 53 -3.01 -7.84 6.91
CA HIS A 53 -2.24 -8.63 7.87
C HIS A 53 -1.23 -9.54 7.15
N ARG A 54 -1.65 -10.23 6.09
CA ARG A 54 -0.77 -11.08 5.28
C ARG A 54 0.36 -10.28 4.63
N LEU A 55 0.04 -9.13 4.02
CA LEU A 55 1.03 -8.26 3.39
C LEU A 55 2.05 -7.71 4.41
N VAL A 56 1.59 -7.23 5.56
CA VAL A 56 2.47 -6.67 6.60
C VAL A 56 3.43 -7.74 7.14
N ASN A 57 2.93 -8.97 7.36
CA ASN A 57 3.78 -10.08 7.80
C ASN A 57 4.87 -10.40 6.77
N GLU A 58 4.53 -10.42 5.48
CA GLU A 58 5.50 -10.66 4.40
C GLU A 58 6.55 -9.54 4.33
N LEU A 59 6.12 -8.28 4.34
CA LEU A 59 7.03 -7.12 4.35
C LEU A 59 7.99 -7.17 5.55
N ALA A 60 7.51 -7.57 6.73
CA ALA A 60 8.31 -7.65 7.94
C ALA A 60 9.42 -8.71 7.91
N GLN A 61 9.36 -9.69 6.99
CA GLN A 61 10.43 -10.68 6.79
C GLN A 61 11.56 -10.18 5.88
N THR A 62 11.48 -8.94 5.39
CA THR A 62 12.41 -8.39 4.40
C THR A 62 13.15 -7.16 4.91
N SER A 63 13.84 -6.44 4.01
CA SER A 63 14.51 -5.17 4.33
C SER A 63 13.57 -3.95 4.30
N PHE A 64 12.27 -4.15 4.13
CA PHE A 64 11.29 -3.07 4.28
C PHE A 64 11.19 -2.61 5.74
N GLN A 65 11.05 -1.30 5.92
CA GLN A 65 10.90 -0.61 7.20
C GLN A 65 9.79 0.44 7.07
N LEU A 66 9.44 1.10 8.19
CA LEU A 66 8.41 2.14 8.21
C LEU A 66 7.09 1.61 7.59
N ILE A 67 6.72 0.39 7.97
CA ILE A 67 5.49 -0.25 7.50
C ILE A 67 4.33 0.39 8.22
N GLU A 68 3.47 1.08 7.47
CA GLU A 68 2.31 1.80 7.99
C GLU A 68 1.07 1.38 7.22
N THR A 69 -0.06 1.23 7.91
CA THR A 69 -1.36 1.02 7.27
C THR A 69 -2.35 2.06 7.77
N VAL A 70 -3.05 2.69 6.83
CA VAL A 70 -4.11 3.65 7.12
C VAL A 70 -5.38 3.30 6.36
N GLU A 71 -6.52 3.69 6.91
CA GLU A 71 -7.78 3.81 6.19
C GLU A 71 -8.28 5.25 6.31
N THR A 72 -9.09 5.71 5.36
CA THR A 72 -9.62 7.08 5.37
C THR A 72 -11.14 7.05 5.48
N LEU A 73 -11.66 7.74 6.49
CA LEU A 73 -13.09 8.01 6.64
C LEU A 73 -13.43 9.39 6.07
N LEU A 74 -14.05 9.42 4.89
CA LEU A 74 -14.59 10.66 4.34
C LEU A 74 -15.96 10.94 4.99
N ARG A 75 -16.06 12.00 5.80
CA ARG A 75 -17.29 12.41 6.48
C ARG A 75 -17.83 13.74 5.92
N PRO A 76 -18.75 13.72 4.93
CA PRO A 76 -19.26 14.94 4.31
C PRO A 76 -20.21 15.69 5.23
N TRP A 77 -20.13 17.01 5.21
CA TRP A 77 -21.04 17.91 5.91
C TRP A 77 -22.05 18.54 4.97
N HIS A 78 -23.31 18.56 5.39
CA HIS A 78 -24.36 19.34 4.77
C HIS A 78 -24.36 20.73 5.42
N VAL A 79 -23.98 21.74 4.64
CA VAL A 79 -23.84 23.13 5.10
C VAL A 79 -24.82 24.02 4.36
N THR A 80 -25.73 24.66 5.11
CA THR A 80 -26.71 25.63 4.61
C THR A 80 -26.79 26.81 5.56
N GLN A 81 -27.41 27.93 5.14
CA GLN A 81 -27.50 29.15 5.95
C GLN A 81 -28.12 28.94 7.34
N LYS A 82 -29.03 27.97 7.51
CA LYS A 82 -29.77 27.71 8.77
C LYS A 82 -29.43 26.38 9.43
N SER A 83 -28.54 25.58 8.86
CA SER A 83 -28.20 24.24 9.40
C SER A 83 -26.84 23.77 8.93
N MET A 84 -26.02 23.30 9.87
CA MET A 84 -24.73 22.67 9.62
C MET A 84 -24.68 21.35 10.37
N ARG A 85 -24.56 20.24 9.63
CA ARG A 85 -24.50 18.90 10.23
C ARG A 85 -23.82 17.90 9.30
N PRO A 86 -23.30 16.78 9.83
CA PRO A 86 -22.89 15.66 9.00
C PRO A 86 -24.05 15.13 8.13
N THR A 87 -23.69 14.54 6.99
CA THR A 87 -24.63 13.82 6.14
C THR A 87 -25.15 12.58 6.87
N HIS A 88 -26.40 12.18 6.61
CA HIS A 88 -27.05 11.06 7.31
C HIS A 88 -26.44 9.69 7.03
N ARG A 89 -25.84 9.52 5.84
CA ARG A 89 -25.17 8.29 5.42
C ARG A 89 -23.80 8.64 4.85
N MET A 90 -22.84 7.76 5.08
CA MET A 90 -21.50 7.85 4.50
C MET A 90 -21.01 6.44 4.15
N VAL A 91 -19.99 6.37 3.31
CA VAL A 91 -19.23 5.14 3.09
C VAL A 91 -18.34 4.92 4.31
N ALA A 92 -18.59 3.83 5.03
CA ALA A 92 -17.86 3.52 6.27
C ALA A 92 -16.51 2.82 6.01
N HIS A 93 -16.33 2.25 4.81
CA HIS A 93 -15.11 1.57 4.41
C HIS A 93 -14.96 1.56 2.90
N THR A 94 -13.74 1.82 2.43
CA THR A 94 -13.34 1.65 1.02
C THR A 94 -12.22 0.63 0.92
N GLY A 95 -11.19 0.78 1.75
CA GLY A 95 -10.00 -0.05 1.73
C GLY A 95 -8.89 0.58 2.55
N PHE A 96 -7.84 -0.19 2.71
CA PHE A 96 -6.63 0.15 3.43
C PHE A 96 -5.53 0.53 2.43
N ILE A 97 -4.69 1.47 2.83
CA ILE A 97 -3.45 1.79 2.15
C ILE A 97 -2.32 1.37 3.07
N THR A 98 -1.54 0.38 2.64
CA THR A 98 -0.32 -0.06 3.32
C THR A 98 0.88 0.49 2.57
N THR A 99 1.79 1.17 3.28
CA THR A 99 3.05 1.68 2.73
C THR A 99 4.25 1.10 3.48
N ALA A 100 5.38 1.02 2.80
CA ALA A 100 6.66 0.65 3.39
C ALA A 100 7.82 1.28 2.61
N ARG A 101 9.00 1.38 3.23
CA ARG A 101 10.24 1.87 2.60
C ARG A 101 11.30 0.79 2.56
N LEU A 102 11.89 0.55 1.40
CA LEU A 102 13.01 -0.38 1.29
C LEU A 102 14.25 0.24 1.91
N CYS A 103 14.83 -0.37 2.94
CA CYS A 103 16.07 0.12 3.53
C CYS A 103 17.27 -0.67 2.98
N SER A 104 18.42 0.00 2.89
CA SER A 104 19.67 -0.73 2.68
C SER A 104 19.93 -1.65 3.88
N PRO A 105 20.52 -2.85 3.67
CA PRO A 105 20.97 -3.68 4.76
C PRO A 105 21.87 -2.87 5.69
N ARG A 106 21.68 -3.00 7.01
CA ARG A 106 22.57 -2.35 7.97
C ARG A 106 23.99 -2.88 7.72
N PRO A 107 24.99 -2.03 7.47
CA PRO A 107 26.36 -2.50 7.37
C PRO A 107 26.72 -3.20 8.69
N ARG A 108 27.23 -4.43 8.57
CA ARG A 108 27.67 -5.23 9.72
C ARG A 108 28.90 -4.61 10.37
#